data_AF-A0A9D5IG33-F1
#
_entry.id   AF-A0A9D5IG33-F1
#
_cell.length_a   1.000
_cell.length_b   1.000
_cell.length_c   1.000
_cell.angle_alpha   90.00
_cell.angle_beta   90.00
_cell.angle_gamma   90.00
#
_symmetry.space_group_name_H-M   'P 1'
#
loop_
_entity.id
_entity.type
_entity.pdbx_description
1 polymer ?
#
loop_
_entity_poly.entity_id
_entity_poly.type
_entity_poly.pdbx_seq_one_letter_code
_entity_poly.pdbx_strand_id
1 'polypeptide(L)'
;MLAATARTHGSNPMPLLAAVGLALAGFFVAVGVTNLLGYGKDMHLLRVIALALPLFLGGVVAFGPRRSVAMRVGVLFVAVLCSAAAWVFTPCELKGMSLAQAATQADNIKAQSANAPTLDNVARAEEVAVPPALTASFPSLAARLQPSVDAWANAAAERVVEQYQSVRPDNANSVTEISSKAYLLTKYMPQTRETVATAERAFSDRSARFWANELNSVASGNFGAFLAWIARCNAVTAILPNADILAKAEVDWVDHSVNTAIERYEHLRKFMPARARDELVTTAKEIQVISKASADRVPFQAARQKLFDTALARTRAEVWAFIESGAYDRAFGVARTHAVEWSAEASILGPEATQNLSDMREGCRYLAAMAEKIGELPDAAPPPRTKP
;
A
#
# COMPACT_ATOMS: atom_id res chain seq x y z
N MET A 1 67.35 63.51 -24.02
CA MET A 1 66.63 64.25 -22.98
C MET A 1 65.17 64.41 -23.43
N LEU A 2 64.37 63.37 -23.25
CA LEU A 2 62.94 63.31 -23.60
C LEU A 2 62.15 63.48 -22.30
N ALA A 3 61.73 64.71 -22.00
CA ALA A 3 60.85 64.98 -20.88
C ALA A 3 59.40 64.75 -21.34
N ALA A 4 58.89 63.53 -21.10
CA ALA A 4 57.49 63.20 -21.28
C ALA A 4 56.65 64.03 -20.31
N THR A 5 55.86 64.95 -20.86
CA THR A 5 54.87 65.75 -20.14
C THR A 5 53.69 64.85 -19.77
N ALA A 6 53.76 64.22 -18.60
CA ALA A 6 52.61 63.60 -17.96
C ALA A 6 51.63 64.69 -17.53
N ARG A 7 50.72 65.09 -18.43
CA ARG A 7 49.50 65.83 -18.04
C ARG A 7 48.66 64.86 -17.21
N THR A 8 48.70 65.03 -15.90
CA THR A 8 47.68 64.50 -15.00
C THR A 8 46.37 65.21 -15.36
N HIS A 9 45.59 64.59 -16.24
CA HIS A 9 44.20 64.96 -16.42
C HIS A 9 43.50 64.75 -15.07
N GLY A 10 43.24 65.86 -14.36
CA GLY A 10 42.43 65.84 -13.15
C GLY A 10 41.06 65.25 -13.48
N SER A 11 40.87 63.97 -13.15
CA SER A 11 39.59 63.29 -13.32
C SER A 11 38.62 63.89 -12.31
N ASN A 12 37.68 64.70 -12.77
CA ASN A 12 36.56 65.12 -11.93
C ASN A 12 35.85 63.85 -11.42
N PRO A 13 35.70 63.63 -10.10
CA PRO A 13 35.07 62.44 -9.54
C PRO A 13 33.53 62.46 -9.61
N MET A 14 32.94 63.62 -9.87
CA MET A 14 31.48 63.85 -9.97
C MET A 14 30.70 62.84 -10.84
N PRO A 15 31.13 62.48 -12.08
CA PRO A 15 30.40 61.51 -12.90
C PRO A 15 30.39 60.10 -12.32
N LEU A 16 31.46 59.71 -11.60
CA LEU A 16 31.54 58.40 -10.97
C LEU A 16 30.63 58.32 -9.74
N LEU A 17 30.61 59.36 -8.90
CA LEU A 17 29.70 59.46 -7.77
C LEU A 17 28.22 59.46 -8.22
N ALA A 18 27.90 60.19 -9.28
CA ALA A 18 26.56 60.22 -9.85
C ALA A 18 26.14 58.84 -10.42
N ALA A 19 27.06 58.12 -11.07
CA ALA A 19 26.80 56.77 -11.57
C ALA A 19 26.56 55.75 -10.44
N VAL A 20 27.33 55.83 -9.35
CA VAL A 20 27.13 54.99 -8.16
C VAL A 20 25.77 55.30 -7.51
N GLY A 21 25.43 56.58 -7.34
CA GLY A 21 24.14 57.00 -6.80
C GLY A 21 22.95 56.50 -7.63
N LEU A 22 23.07 56.57 -8.96
CA LEU A 22 22.05 56.05 -9.89
C LEU A 22 21.89 54.53 -9.77
N ALA A 23 22.99 53.78 -9.71
CA ALA A 23 22.96 52.32 -9.55
C ALA A 23 22.32 51.91 -8.22
N LEU A 24 22.64 52.59 -7.11
CA LEU A 24 22.02 52.35 -5.81
C LEU A 24 20.53 52.69 -5.80
N ALA A 25 20.14 53.84 -6.35
CA ALA A 25 18.74 54.23 -6.43
C ALA A 25 17.92 53.23 -7.25
N GLY A 26 18.43 52.81 -8.42
CA GLY A 26 17.76 51.81 -9.25
C GLY A 26 17.66 50.43 -8.58
N PHE A 27 18.65 50.04 -7.78
CA PHE A 27 18.59 48.83 -6.97
C PHE A 27 17.45 48.88 -5.94
N PHE A 28 17.35 49.95 -5.14
CA PHE A 28 16.26 50.09 -4.17
C PHE A 28 14.88 50.14 -4.83
N VAL A 29 14.77 50.81 -5.99
CA VAL A 29 13.52 50.83 -6.76
C VAL A 29 13.17 49.42 -7.24
N ALA A 30 14.12 48.66 -7.79
CA ALA A 30 13.84 47.31 -8.27
C ALA A 30 13.41 46.35 -7.14
N VAL A 31 14.10 46.40 -5.99
CA VAL A 31 13.71 45.62 -4.80
C VAL A 31 12.33 46.04 -4.28
N GLY A 32 12.06 47.34 -4.22
CA GLY A 32 10.77 47.88 -3.79
C GLY A 32 9.63 47.45 -4.72
N VAL A 33 9.83 47.56 -6.03
CA VAL A 33 8.85 47.17 -7.06
C VAL A 33 8.61 45.65 -7.04
N THR A 34 9.65 44.81 -6.95
CA THR A 34 9.42 43.35 -6.88
C THR A 34 8.72 42.92 -5.60
N ASN A 35 9.00 43.59 -4.48
CA ASN A 35 8.28 43.33 -3.23
C ASN A 35 6.80 43.75 -3.34
N LEU A 36 6.51 44.90 -3.96
CA LEU A 36 5.13 45.38 -4.19
C LEU A 36 4.35 44.48 -5.17
N LEU A 37 4.98 44.06 -6.27
CA LEU A 37 4.39 43.11 -7.23
C LEU A 37 4.29 41.70 -6.67
N GLY A 38 4.98 41.45 -5.56
CA GLY A 38 4.80 40.27 -4.75
C GLY A 38 5.74 39.11 -5.03
N TYR A 39 6.77 39.34 -5.83
CA TYR A 39 7.84 38.40 -6.13
C TYR A 39 8.88 38.26 -5.01
N GLY A 40 8.67 38.97 -3.89
CA GLY A 40 9.46 38.81 -2.68
C GLY A 40 10.68 39.72 -2.58
N LYS A 41 11.51 39.47 -1.56
CA LYS A 41 12.71 40.25 -1.22
C LYS A 41 14.00 39.50 -1.53
N ASP A 42 13.92 38.42 -2.30
CA ASP A 42 15.05 37.51 -2.53
C ASP A 42 16.10 38.18 -3.43
N MET A 43 17.26 38.48 -2.84
CA MET A 43 18.38 39.16 -3.49
C MET A 43 19.46 38.16 -3.84
N HIS A 44 19.76 38.02 -5.14
CA HIS A 44 20.84 37.17 -5.63
C HIS A 44 21.94 38.03 -6.23
N LEU A 45 23.19 37.71 -5.89
CA LEU A 45 24.36 38.48 -6.31
C LEU A 45 24.41 38.71 -7.83
N LEU A 46 24.16 37.67 -8.63
CA LEU A 46 24.14 37.78 -10.10
C LEU A 46 23.09 38.78 -10.59
N ARG A 47 21.90 38.79 -10.00
CA ARG A 47 20.81 39.70 -10.38
C ARG A 47 21.12 41.13 -9.95
N VAL A 48 21.72 41.33 -8.78
CA VAL A 48 22.18 42.65 -8.32
C VAL A 48 23.24 43.20 -9.27
N ILE A 49 24.23 42.39 -9.65
CA ILE A 49 25.27 42.78 -10.61
C ILE A 49 24.65 43.10 -11.98
N ALA A 50 23.78 42.24 -12.49
CA ALA A 50 23.15 42.42 -13.79
C ALA A 50 22.24 43.66 -13.87
N LEU A 51 21.62 44.06 -12.75
CA LEU A 51 20.88 45.32 -12.65
C LEU A 51 21.82 46.53 -12.50
N ALA A 52 22.85 46.44 -11.66
CA ALA A 52 23.71 47.55 -11.33
C ALA A 52 24.66 47.93 -12.49
N LEU A 53 25.11 46.95 -13.28
CA LEU A 53 26.08 47.16 -14.35
C LEU A 53 25.57 48.08 -15.48
N PRO A 54 24.37 47.89 -16.06
CA PRO A 54 23.85 48.80 -17.08
C PRO A 54 23.50 50.18 -16.51
N LEU A 55 23.00 50.28 -15.27
CA LEU A 55 22.78 51.57 -14.60
C LEU A 55 24.08 52.34 -14.37
N PHE A 56 25.12 51.64 -13.91
CA PHE A 56 26.43 52.23 -13.68
C PHE A 56 27.07 52.69 -15.00
N LEU A 57 27.11 51.82 -16.02
CA LEU A 57 27.64 52.18 -17.34
C LEU A 57 26.83 53.31 -17.98
N GLY A 58 25.50 53.24 -17.91
CA GLY A 58 24.60 54.30 -18.36
C GLY A 58 24.85 55.63 -17.64
N GLY A 59 25.08 55.60 -16.33
CA GLY A 59 25.46 56.77 -15.53
C GLY A 59 26.81 57.36 -15.96
N VAL A 60 27.85 56.53 -16.08
CA VAL A 60 29.18 56.97 -16.54
C VAL A 60 29.09 57.62 -17.93
N VAL A 61 28.31 57.02 -18.82
CA VAL A 61 28.08 57.48 -20.20
C VAL A 61 27.24 58.76 -20.22
N ALA A 62 26.18 58.87 -19.42
CA ALA A 62 25.30 60.04 -19.37
C ALA A 62 25.96 61.26 -18.70
N PHE A 63 26.78 61.06 -17.66
CA PHE A 63 27.47 62.15 -16.95
C PHE A 63 28.84 62.49 -17.54
N GLY A 64 29.21 61.87 -18.67
CA GLY A 64 30.46 62.18 -19.37
C GLY A 64 30.52 63.62 -19.91
N PRO A 65 31.73 64.19 -20.04
CA PRO A 65 31.91 65.53 -20.59
C PRO A 65 31.48 65.57 -22.08
N ARG A 66 30.92 66.72 -22.51
CA ARG A 66 30.57 67.03 -23.92
C ARG A 66 29.35 66.29 -24.53
N ARG A 67 28.33 65.95 -23.75
CA ARG A 67 27.07 65.38 -24.28
C ARG A 67 25.89 66.35 -24.18
N SER A 68 25.04 66.36 -25.22
CA SER A 68 23.78 67.11 -25.22
C SER A 68 22.79 66.53 -24.21
N VAL A 69 21.89 67.36 -23.67
CA VAL A 69 20.87 66.92 -22.70
C VAL A 69 20.02 65.77 -23.25
N ALA A 70 19.60 65.86 -24.52
CA ALA A 70 18.82 64.80 -25.17
C ALA A 70 19.55 63.45 -25.20
N MET A 71 20.86 63.44 -25.48
CA MET A 71 21.66 62.22 -25.47
C MET A 71 21.77 61.62 -24.07
N ARG A 72 21.87 62.46 -23.02
CA ARG A 72 21.91 61.99 -21.62
C ARG A 72 20.62 61.28 -21.23
N VAL A 73 19.48 61.90 -21.55
CA VAL A 73 18.15 61.33 -21.28
C VAL A 73 17.97 60.01 -22.02
N GLY A 74 18.34 59.96 -23.31
CA GLY A 74 18.27 58.72 -24.11
C GLY A 74 19.11 57.58 -23.53
N VAL A 75 20.36 57.86 -23.12
CA VAL A 75 21.23 56.85 -22.49
C VAL A 75 20.65 56.35 -21.18
N LEU A 76 20.16 57.24 -20.32
CA LEU A 76 19.56 56.86 -19.03
C LEU A 76 18.30 56.01 -19.24
N PHE A 77 17.47 56.36 -20.21
CA PHE A 77 16.27 55.58 -20.55
C PHE A 77 16.63 54.15 -20.99
N VAL A 78 17.59 54.00 -21.90
CA VAL A 78 18.08 52.68 -22.34
C VAL A 78 18.70 51.92 -21.16
N ALA A 79 19.49 52.58 -20.31
CA ALA A 79 20.11 51.95 -19.15
C ALA A 79 19.06 51.38 -18.19
N VAL A 80 17.99 52.14 -17.91
CA VAL A 80 16.88 51.68 -17.06
C VAL A 80 16.14 50.49 -17.69
N LEU A 81 15.84 50.54 -18.99
CA LEU A 81 15.19 49.41 -19.69
C LEU A 81 16.05 48.15 -19.68
N CYS A 82 17.36 48.27 -19.97
CA CYS A 82 18.29 47.16 -19.93
C CYS A 82 18.40 46.57 -18.53
N SER A 83 18.48 47.40 -17.49
CA SER A 83 18.54 46.94 -16.10
C SER A 83 17.25 46.29 -15.61
N ALA A 84 16.09 46.78 -16.05
CA ALA A 84 14.81 46.14 -15.76
C ALA A 84 14.73 44.75 -16.42
N ALA A 85 15.10 44.64 -17.69
CA ALA A 85 15.17 43.35 -18.39
C ALA A 85 16.18 42.41 -17.71
N ALA A 86 17.37 42.90 -17.37
CA ALA A 86 18.40 42.12 -16.68
C ALA A 86 17.90 41.61 -15.32
N TRP A 87 17.18 42.42 -14.55
CA TRP A 87 16.65 42.01 -13.24
C TRP A 87 15.62 40.88 -13.32
N VAL A 88 14.84 40.86 -14.40
CA VAL A 88 13.75 39.90 -14.65
C VAL A 88 14.28 38.58 -15.25
N PHE A 89 15.20 38.67 -16.22
CA PHE A 89 15.67 37.51 -16.98
C PHE A 89 16.99 36.90 -16.50
N THR A 90 17.76 37.60 -15.67
CA THR A 90 18.98 37.01 -15.09
C THR A 90 18.60 35.94 -14.07
N PRO A 91 19.15 34.71 -14.20
CA PRO A 91 18.89 33.65 -13.24
C PRO A 91 19.54 33.94 -11.87
N CYS A 92 19.00 33.34 -10.81
CA CYS A 92 19.57 33.45 -9.46
C CYS A 92 21.02 32.91 -9.39
N GLU A 93 21.33 31.91 -10.21
CA GLU A 93 22.62 31.21 -10.34
C GLU A 93 22.90 30.88 -11.81
N LEU A 94 24.13 30.49 -12.18
CA LEU A 94 24.55 30.22 -13.58
C LEU A 94 23.69 29.19 -14.33
N LYS A 95 22.92 28.35 -13.62
CA LYS A 95 21.92 27.41 -14.17
C LYS A 95 20.59 27.46 -13.41
N GLY A 96 20.37 28.54 -12.67
CA GLY A 96 19.20 28.73 -11.82
C GLY A 96 18.00 29.25 -12.58
N MET A 97 16.89 29.38 -11.86
CA MET A 97 15.66 29.94 -12.39
C MET A 97 15.74 31.48 -12.45
N SER A 98 15.22 32.07 -13.53
CA SER A 98 15.02 33.54 -13.62
C SER A 98 13.77 33.98 -12.85
N LEU A 99 13.68 35.27 -12.52
CA LEU A 99 12.49 35.82 -11.87
C LEU A 99 11.24 35.64 -12.73
N ALA A 100 11.35 35.82 -14.06
CA ALA A 100 10.25 35.60 -14.99
C ALA A 100 9.73 34.16 -14.96
N GLN A 101 10.64 33.18 -14.92
CA GLN A 101 10.27 31.76 -14.84
C GLN A 101 9.63 31.44 -13.48
N ALA A 102 10.19 31.94 -12.38
CA ALA A 102 9.65 31.77 -11.04
C ALA A 102 8.25 32.39 -10.90
N ALA A 103 8.06 33.59 -11.46
CA ALA A 103 6.77 34.28 -11.53
C ALA A 103 5.74 33.47 -12.31
N THR A 104 6.09 33.01 -13.51
CA THR A 104 5.20 32.21 -14.35
C THR A 104 4.80 30.90 -13.67
N GLN A 105 5.75 30.24 -12.99
CA GLN A 105 5.47 29.02 -12.25
C GLN A 105 4.59 29.28 -11.03
N ALA A 106 4.82 30.38 -10.29
CA ALA A 106 3.98 30.78 -9.17
C ALA A 106 2.55 31.11 -9.61
N ASP A 107 2.37 31.81 -10.73
CA ASP A 107 1.06 32.14 -11.29
C ASP A 107 0.32 30.86 -11.74
N ASN A 108 1.03 29.89 -12.34
CA ASN A 108 0.46 28.59 -12.68
C ASN A 108 0.00 27.81 -11.43
N ILE A 109 0.86 27.70 -10.42
CA ILE A 109 0.52 27.03 -9.15
C ILE A 109 -0.69 27.69 -8.51
N LYS A 110 -0.71 29.03 -8.46
CA LYS A 110 -1.82 29.81 -7.90
C LYS A 110 -3.13 29.61 -8.69
N ALA A 111 -3.06 29.57 -10.02
CA ALA A 111 -4.22 29.32 -10.86
C ALA A 111 -4.78 27.91 -10.66
N GLN A 112 -3.91 26.92 -10.46
CA GLN A 112 -4.31 25.54 -10.22
C GLN A 112 -4.88 25.35 -8.80
N SER A 113 -4.23 25.92 -7.77
CA SER A 113 -4.67 25.82 -6.37
C SER A 113 -5.96 26.60 -6.09
N ALA A 114 -6.32 27.57 -6.94
CA ALA A 114 -7.59 28.29 -6.85
C ALA A 114 -8.81 27.44 -7.22
N ASN A 115 -8.62 26.37 -8.00
CA ASN A 115 -9.72 25.49 -8.39
C ASN A 115 -10.04 24.50 -7.26
N ALA A 116 -11.33 24.27 -7.01
CA ALA A 116 -11.76 23.23 -6.09
C ALA A 116 -11.20 21.85 -6.55
N PRO A 117 -10.57 21.07 -5.66
CA PRO A 117 -9.98 19.80 -6.04
C PRO A 117 -11.05 18.79 -6.42
N THR A 118 -10.94 18.24 -7.63
CA THR A 118 -11.65 17.04 -8.06
C THR A 118 -10.74 15.84 -7.90
N LEU A 119 -11.31 14.63 -7.89
CA LEU A 119 -10.52 13.40 -7.81
C LEU A 119 -9.53 13.29 -8.99
N ASP A 120 -9.91 13.74 -10.19
CA ASP A 120 -9.00 13.74 -11.35
C ASP A 120 -7.87 14.77 -11.20
N ASN A 121 -8.16 15.93 -10.60
CA ASN A 121 -7.14 16.94 -10.34
C ASN A 121 -6.18 16.52 -9.22
N VAL A 122 -6.61 15.67 -8.28
CA VAL A 122 -5.74 15.10 -7.23
C VAL A 122 -4.59 14.30 -7.84
N ALA A 123 -4.79 13.63 -8.98
CA ALA A 123 -3.72 12.93 -9.69
C ALA A 123 -2.60 13.87 -10.17
N ARG A 124 -2.89 15.17 -10.29
CA ARG A 124 -1.96 16.22 -10.73
C ARG A 124 -1.37 17.01 -9.55
N ALA A 125 -1.37 16.43 -8.33
CA ALA A 125 -0.83 17.07 -7.13
C ALA A 125 0.61 17.60 -7.29
N GLU A 126 1.42 16.96 -8.15
CA GLU A 126 2.77 17.44 -8.49
C GLU A 126 2.78 18.85 -9.08
N GLU A 127 1.78 19.20 -9.90
CA GLU A 127 1.72 20.51 -10.57
C GLU A 127 1.33 21.65 -9.62
N VAL A 128 0.60 21.32 -8.55
CA VAL A 128 0.17 22.25 -7.50
C VAL A 128 1.21 22.37 -6.40
N ALA A 129 2.05 21.35 -6.21
CA ALA A 129 3.11 21.35 -5.20
C ALA A 129 4.14 22.44 -5.49
N VAL A 130 4.59 23.12 -4.43
CA VAL A 130 5.68 24.09 -4.53
C VAL A 130 6.99 23.33 -4.79
N PRO A 131 7.65 23.52 -5.96
CA PRO A 131 8.81 22.70 -6.29
C PRO A 131 10.01 23.07 -5.41
N PRO A 132 10.86 22.09 -5.04
CA PRO A 132 12.06 22.36 -4.24
C PRO A 132 12.98 23.42 -4.84
N ALA A 133 13.09 23.45 -6.17
CA ALA A 133 13.89 24.45 -6.89
C ALA A 133 13.36 25.88 -6.70
N LEU A 134 12.03 26.07 -6.64
CA LEU A 134 11.40 27.37 -6.38
C LEU A 134 11.62 27.79 -4.94
N THR A 135 11.48 26.87 -3.97
CA THR A 135 11.75 27.14 -2.56
C THR A 135 13.21 27.50 -2.30
N ALA A 136 14.15 26.82 -2.96
CA ALA A 136 15.58 27.10 -2.81
C ALA A 136 15.99 28.43 -3.46
N SER A 137 15.43 28.74 -4.63
CA SER A 137 15.81 29.93 -5.41
C SER A 137 15.06 31.18 -5.00
N PHE A 138 13.79 31.07 -4.60
CA PHE A 138 12.89 32.19 -4.29
C PHE A 138 12.02 31.89 -3.06
N PRO A 139 12.61 31.78 -1.86
CA PRO A 139 11.91 31.34 -0.65
C PRO A 139 10.75 32.26 -0.27
N SER A 140 10.86 33.58 -0.50
CA SER A 140 9.79 34.51 -0.14
C SER A 140 8.59 34.43 -1.10
N LEU A 141 8.81 34.06 -2.37
CA LEU A 141 7.72 33.76 -3.30
C LEU A 141 7.05 32.43 -2.96
N ALA A 142 7.85 31.38 -2.69
CA ALA A 142 7.37 30.07 -2.27
C ALA A 142 6.51 30.16 -0.98
N ALA A 143 6.98 30.89 0.03
CA ALA A 143 6.27 31.08 1.29
C ALA A 143 4.87 31.71 1.12
N ARG A 144 4.66 32.51 0.07
CA ARG A 144 3.36 33.13 -0.23
C ARG A 144 2.37 32.18 -0.91
N LEU A 145 2.87 31.20 -1.66
CA LEU A 145 2.05 30.18 -2.30
C LEU A 145 1.58 29.14 -1.27
N GLN A 146 2.42 28.87 -0.27
CA GLN A 146 2.21 27.80 0.71
C GLN A 146 0.79 27.76 1.31
N PRO A 147 0.20 28.87 1.79
CA PRO A 147 -1.16 28.83 2.36
C PRO A 147 -2.23 28.38 1.36
N SER A 148 -2.12 28.79 0.09
CA SER A 148 -3.07 28.39 -0.96
C SER A 148 -2.90 26.91 -1.34
N VAL A 149 -1.66 26.44 -1.38
CA VAL A 149 -1.33 25.05 -1.66
C VAL A 149 -1.79 24.14 -0.53
N ASP A 150 -1.59 24.55 0.74
CA ASP A 150 -2.06 23.81 1.91
C ASP A 150 -3.58 23.76 1.98
N ALA A 151 -4.27 24.88 1.70
CA ALA A 151 -5.73 24.89 1.63
C ALA A 151 -6.26 23.93 0.55
N TRP A 152 -5.64 23.95 -0.63
CA TRP A 152 -5.98 23.02 -1.70
C TRP A 152 -5.70 21.56 -1.32
N ALA A 153 -4.55 21.28 -0.71
CA ALA A 153 -4.16 19.93 -0.28
C ALA A 153 -5.11 19.35 0.77
N ASN A 154 -5.56 20.18 1.73
CA ASN A 154 -6.55 19.78 2.72
C ASN A 154 -7.91 19.45 2.07
N ALA A 155 -8.41 20.32 1.19
CA ALA A 155 -9.64 20.06 0.45
C ALA A 155 -9.52 18.81 -0.46
N ALA A 156 -8.34 18.57 -1.04
CA ALA A 156 -8.07 17.39 -1.85
C ALA A 156 -8.09 16.10 -0.99
N ALA A 157 -7.52 16.15 0.21
CA ALA A 157 -7.55 15.05 1.16
C ALA A 157 -8.99 14.76 1.63
N GLU A 158 -9.77 15.79 1.94
CA GLU A 158 -11.20 15.67 2.25
C GLU A 158 -11.97 15.01 1.10
N ARG A 159 -11.67 15.39 -0.15
CA ARG A 159 -12.31 14.78 -1.31
C ARG A 159 -11.96 13.30 -1.46
N VAL A 160 -10.71 12.91 -1.20
CA VAL A 160 -10.30 11.49 -1.15
C VAL A 160 -11.07 10.75 -0.04
N VAL A 161 -11.23 11.37 1.13
CA VAL A 161 -12.01 10.79 2.24
C VAL A 161 -13.47 10.56 1.83
N GLU A 162 -14.13 11.53 1.21
CA GLU A 162 -15.50 11.41 0.72
C GLU A 162 -15.65 10.30 -0.34
N GLN A 163 -14.65 10.14 -1.22
CA GLN A 163 -14.64 9.07 -2.23
C GLN A 163 -14.49 7.70 -1.58
N TYR A 164 -13.56 7.55 -0.64
CA TYR A 164 -13.48 6.34 0.16
C TYR A 164 -14.77 6.09 0.95
N GLN A 165 -15.50 7.09 1.42
CA GLN A 165 -16.76 6.91 2.13
C GLN A 165 -17.92 6.46 1.23
N SER A 166 -17.95 6.93 -0.01
CA SER A 166 -19.04 6.66 -0.97
C SER A 166 -18.83 5.42 -1.82
N VAL A 167 -17.59 4.98 -2.03
CA VAL A 167 -17.29 3.79 -2.83
C VAL A 167 -17.80 2.51 -2.15
N ARG A 168 -18.42 1.64 -2.95
CA ARG A 168 -18.88 0.35 -2.45
C ARG A 168 -17.70 -0.54 -2.07
N PRO A 169 -17.79 -1.33 -0.99
CA PRO A 169 -16.65 -2.13 -0.52
C PRO A 169 -16.25 -3.29 -1.43
N ASP A 170 -17.09 -3.67 -2.39
CA ASP A 170 -16.85 -4.76 -3.36
C ASP A 170 -16.23 -4.29 -4.68
N ASN A 171 -16.09 -2.98 -4.90
CA ASN A 171 -15.62 -2.43 -6.17
C ASN A 171 -14.10 -2.21 -6.19
N ALA A 172 -13.35 -3.28 -6.48
CA ALA A 172 -11.88 -3.26 -6.52
C ALA A 172 -11.30 -2.19 -7.48
N ASN A 173 -11.94 -1.95 -8.62
CA ASN A 173 -11.47 -1.00 -9.63
C ASN A 173 -11.49 0.44 -9.09
N SER A 174 -12.63 0.85 -8.51
CA SER A 174 -12.74 2.18 -7.93
C SER A 174 -11.82 2.37 -6.72
N VAL A 175 -11.63 1.33 -5.88
CA VAL A 175 -10.68 1.39 -4.76
C VAL A 175 -9.24 1.55 -5.25
N THR A 176 -8.85 0.83 -6.30
CA THR A 176 -7.52 0.94 -6.93
C THR A 176 -7.29 2.35 -7.46
N GLU A 177 -8.27 2.90 -8.16
CA GLU A 177 -8.20 4.26 -8.70
C GLU A 177 -8.04 5.30 -7.58
N ILE A 178 -8.88 5.25 -6.55
CA ILE A 178 -8.81 6.19 -5.42
C ILE A 178 -7.46 6.06 -4.70
N SER A 179 -7.00 4.84 -4.42
CA SER A 179 -5.72 4.58 -3.74
C SER A 179 -4.52 5.09 -4.55
N SER A 180 -4.52 4.90 -5.87
CA SER A 180 -3.46 5.43 -6.74
C SER A 180 -3.37 6.96 -6.70
N LYS A 181 -4.52 7.64 -6.71
CA LYS A 181 -4.61 9.10 -6.65
C LYS A 181 -4.24 9.62 -5.26
N ALA A 182 -4.66 8.93 -4.21
CA ALA A 182 -4.30 9.21 -2.82
C ALA A 182 -2.78 9.04 -2.57
N TYR A 183 -2.15 8.03 -3.18
CA TYR A 183 -0.71 7.84 -3.14
C TYR A 183 0.03 9.03 -3.77
N LEU A 184 -0.40 9.51 -4.94
CA LEU A 184 0.20 10.69 -5.57
C LEU A 184 0.03 11.94 -4.68
N LEU A 185 -1.16 12.15 -4.12
CA LEU A 185 -1.41 13.26 -3.20
C LEU A 185 -0.45 13.23 -2.01
N THR A 186 -0.32 12.09 -1.33
CA THR A 186 0.52 11.95 -0.13
C THR A 186 2.03 11.96 -0.42
N LYS A 187 2.42 11.64 -1.66
CA LYS A 187 3.79 11.76 -2.15
C LYS A 187 4.20 13.22 -2.31
N TYR A 188 3.37 14.03 -2.98
CA TYR A 188 3.68 15.44 -3.28
C TYR A 188 3.22 16.42 -2.18
N MET A 189 2.27 16.02 -1.35
CA MET A 189 1.73 16.78 -0.20
C MET A 189 1.80 15.94 1.08
N PRO A 190 2.99 15.78 1.68
CA PRO A 190 3.20 14.90 2.85
C PRO A 190 2.29 15.20 4.05
N GLN A 191 1.84 16.46 4.20
CA GLN A 191 0.93 16.89 5.27
C GLN A 191 -0.44 16.18 5.22
N THR A 192 -0.84 15.63 4.07
CA THR A 192 -2.12 14.91 3.90
C THR A 192 -2.07 13.44 4.30
N ARG A 193 -0.87 12.89 4.59
CA ARG A 193 -0.64 11.46 4.83
C ARG A 193 -1.53 10.87 5.93
N GLU A 194 -1.64 11.56 7.05
CA GLU A 194 -2.41 11.06 8.20
C GLU A 194 -3.91 11.00 7.90
N THR A 195 -4.46 12.03 7.27
CA THR A 195 -5.88 12.09 6.88
C THR A 195 -6.22 10.99 5.87
N VAL A 196 -5.38 10.81 4.84
CA VAL A 196 -5.56 9.75 3.84
C VAL A 196 -5.43 8.37 4.46
N ALA A 197 -4.39 8.12 5.26
CA ALA A 197 -4.20 6.82 5.92
C ALA A 197 -5.35 6.47 6.88
N THR A 198 -5.96 7.48 7.52
CA THR A 198 -7.14 7.29 8.37
C THR A 198 -8.37 6.90 7.54
N ALA A 199 -8.58 7.54 6.39
CA ALA A 199 -9.65 7.18 5.47
C ALA A 199 -9.46 5.78 4.87
N GLU A 200 -8.23 5.39 4.53
CA GLU A 200 -7.89 4.05 4.04
C GLU A 200 -8.17 2.97 5.09
N ARG A 201 -7.76 3.20 6.35
CA ARG A 201 -8.08 2.30 7.47
C ARG A 201 -9.59 2.17 7.68
N ALA A 202 -10.32 3.29 7.69
CA ALA A 202 -11.77 3.28 7.85
C ALA A 202 -12.49 2.56 6.70
N PHE A 203 -12.04 2.74 5.46
CA PHE A 203 -12.54 1.97 4.32
C PHE A 203 -12.24 0.48 4.48
N SER A 204 -11.01 0.13 4.83
CA SER A 204 -10.57 -1.25 5.01
C SER A 204 -11.38 -1.98 6.07
N ASP A 205 -11.65 -1.34 7.22
CA ASP A 205 -12.54 -1.87 8.27
C ASP A 205 -13.98 -2.07 7.78
N ARG A 206 -14.52 -1.11 7.03
CA ARG A 206 -15.87 -1.23 6.47
C ARG A 206 -15.96 -2.35 5.44
N SER A 207 -14.92 -2.50 4.61
CA SER A 207 -14.80 -3.57 3.63
C SER A 207 -14.70 -4.93 4.28
N ALA A 208 -13.84 -5.08 5.29
CA ALA A 208 -13.72 -6.33 6.03
C ALA A 208 -15.06 -6.75 6.67
N ARG A 209 -15.81 -5.81 7.25
CA ARG A 209 -17.16 -6.07 7.80
C ARG A 209 -18.17 -6.44 6.72
N PHE A 210 -18.13 -5.77 5.57
CA PHE A 210 -19.00 -6.11 4.43
C PHE A 210 -18.76 -7.55 3.97
N TRP A 211 -17.51 -7.92 3.72
CA TRP A 211 -17.13 -9.26 3.28
C TRP A 211 -17.42 -10.34 4.32
N ALA A 212 -17.20 -10.05 5.62
CA ALA A 212 -17.59 -10.94 6.71
C ALA A 212 -19.12 -11.16 6.77
N ASN A 213 -19.92 -10.11 6.57
CA ASN A 213 -21.37 -10.24 6.50
C ASN A 213 -21.83 -11.00 5.25
N GLU A 214 -21.18 -10.79 4.11
CA GLU A 214 -21.45 -11.55 2.89
C GLU A 214 -21.11 -13.03 3.09
N LEU A 215 -20.02 -13.34 3.80
CA LEU A 215 -19.66 -14.71 4.12
C LEU A 215 -20.74 -15.41 4.95
N ASN A 216 -21.40 -14.70 5.87
CA ASN A 216 -22.54 -15.24 6.63
C ASN A 216 -23.75 -15.62 5.75
N SER A 217 -23.83 -15.10 4.53
CA SER A 217 -24.86 -15.51 3.56
C SER A 217 -24.48 -16.76 2.75
N VAL A 218 -23.20 -17.16 2.79
CA VAL A 218 -22.72 -18.39 2.15
C VAL A 218 -23.13 -19.57 3.00
N ALA A 219 -23.98 -20.46 2.45
CA ALA A 219 -24.44 -21.64 3.15
C ALA A 219 -23.27 -22.53 3.60
N SER A 220 -23.28 -22.95 4.86
CA SER A 220 -22.21 -23.76 5.44
C SER A 220 -22.09 -25.13 4.78
N GLY A 221 -20.85 -25.57 4.58
CA GLY A 221 -20.51 -26.74 3.77
C GLY A 221 -20.59 -26.52 2.26
N ASN A 222 -20.93 -25.32 1.76
CA ASN A 222 -20.78 -24.97 0.35
C ASN A 222 -19.40 -24.38 0.09
N PHE A 223 -18.39 -25.24 0.08
CA PHE A 223 -16.98 -24.85 -0.08
C PHE A 223 -16.68 -24.24 -1.45
N GLY A 224 -17.42 -24.61 -2.50
CA GLY A 224 -17.32 -23.96 -3.82
C GLY A 224 -17.72 -22.48 -3.79
N ALA A 225 -18.83 -22.16 -3.10
CA ALA A 225 -19.24 -20.77 -2.90
C ALA A 225 -18.27 -19.99 -2.00
N PHE A 226 -17.70 -20.64 -0.99
CA PHE A 226 -16.65 -20.06 -0.16
C PHE A 226 -15.39 -19.69 -0.96
N LEU A 227 -14.93 -20.56 -1.86
CA LEU A 227 -13.79 -20.27 -2.75
C LEU A 227 -14.08 -19.09 -3.70
N ALA A 228 -15.29 -19.03 -4.26
CA ALA A 228 -15.71 -17.89 -5.08
C ALA A 228 -15.77 -16.59 -4.26
N TRP A 229 -16.17 -16.66 -2.99
CA TRP A 229 -16.11 -15.54 -2.05
C TRP A 229 -14.67 -15.11 -1.77
N ILE A 230 -13.74 -16.05 -1.48
CA ILE A 230 -12.31 -15.73 -1.28
C ILE A 230 -11.75 -14.97 -2.49
N ALA A 231 -12.01 -15.45 -3.70
CA ALA A 231 -11.47 -14.84 -4.92
C ALA A 231 -11.92 -13.38 -5.08
N ARG A 232 -13.19 -13.08 -4.80
CA ARG A 232 -13.71 -11.71 -4.85
C ARG A 232 -13.18 -10.83 -3.71
N CYS A 233 -13.12 -11.37 -2.51
CA CYS A 233 -12.56 -10.70 -1.33
C CYS A 233 -11.09 -10.30 -1.57
N ASN A 234 -10.27 -11.24 -2.10
CA ASN A 234 -8.86 -11.04 -2.39
C ASN A 234 -8.60 -9.88 -3.36
N ALA A 235 -9.49 -9.66 -4.33
CA ALA A 235 -9.34 -8.57 -5.30
C ALA A 235 -9.35 -7.18 -4.62
N VAL A 236 -10.08 -7.02 -3.51
CA VAL A 236 -10.15 -5.76 -2.75
C VAL A 236 -9.07 -5.71 -1.67
N THR A 237 -8.87 -6.81 -0.92
CA THR A 237 -7.93 -6.83 0.20
C THR A 237 -6.46 -6.80 -0.22
N ALA A 238 -6.15 -7.14 -1.48
CA ALA A 238 -4.82 -6.95 -2.04
C ALA A 238 -4.42 -5.47 -2.15
N ILE A 239 -5.40 -4.56 -2.22
CA ILE A 239 -5.17 -3.11 -2.33
C ILE A 239 -5.02 -2.51 -0.93
N LEU A 240 -5.99 -2.79 -0.04
CA LEU A 240 -6.01 -2.33 1.35
C LEU A 240 -6.24 -3.52 2.27
N PRO A 241 -5.17 -4.07 2.90
CA PRO A 241 -5.29 -5.28 3.70
C PRO A 241 -5.98 -5.01 5.04
N ASN A 242 -6.81 -5.96 5.48
CA ASN A 242 -7.34 -6.06 6.83
C ASN A 242 -7.61 -7.52 7.16
N ALA A 243 -6.58 -8.20 7.67
CA ALA A 243 -6.58 -9.63 7.83
C ALA A 243 -7.43 -10.11 9.01
N ASP A 244 -7.48 -9.37 10.11
CA ASP A 244 -7.98 -9.91 11.39
C ASP A 244 -9.49 -10.20 11.38
N ILE A 245 -10.31 -9.26 10.90
CA ILE A 245 -11.77 -9.42 10.85
C ILE A 245 -12.15 -10.55 9.87
N LEU A 246 -11.48 -10.59 8.73
CA LEU A 246 -11.73 -11.60 7.69
C LEU A 246 -11.26 -12.98 8.12
N ALA A 247 -10.06 -13.07 8.70
CA ALA A 247 -9.53 -14.31 9.25
C ALA A 247 -10.49 -14.91 10.30
N LYS A 248 -11.01 -14.07 11.20
CA LYS A 248 -12.01 -14.52 12.18
C LYS A 248 -13.28 -15.04 11.50
N ALA A 249 -13.85 -14.28 10.56
CA ALA A 249 -15.06 -14.70 9.86
C ALA A 249 -14.86 -16.00 9.07
N GLU A 250 -13.71 -16.17 8.42
CA GLU A 250 -13.33 -17.40 7.72
C GLU A 250 -13.22 -18.59 8.69
N VAL A 251 -12.56 -18.42 9.84
CA VAL A 251 -12.47 -19.45 10.89
C VAL A 251 -13.86 -19.86 11.38
N ASP A 252 -14.69 -18.88 11.72
CA ASP A 252 -16.04 -19.11 12.25
C ASP A 252 -16.91 -19.87 11.23
N TRP A 253 -16.83 -19.49 9.94
CA TRP A 253 -17.55 -20.18 8.87
C TRP A 253 -17.06 -21.61 8.65
N VAL A 254 -15.74 -21.85 8.69
CA VAL A 254 -15.16 -23.18 8.54
C VAL A 254 -15.51 -24.07 9.72
N ASP A 255 -15.45 -23.58 10.97
CA ASP A 255 -15.87 -24.35 12.15
C ASP A 255 -17.36 -24.71 12.08
N HIS A 256 -18.23 -23.77 11.67
CA HIS A 256 -19.65 -24.04 11.50
C HIS A 256 -19.91 -25.09 10.39
N SER A 257 -19.15 -25.04 9.29
CA SER A 257 -19.22 -26.02 8.21
C SER A 257 -18.76 -27.41 8.66
N VAL A 258 -17.71 -27.48 9.47
CA VAL A 258 -17.25 -28.73 10.11
C VAL A 258 -18.31 -29.29 11.05
N ASN A 259 -18.92 -28.46 11.90
CA ASN A 259 -20.00 -28.91 12.79
C ASN A 259 -21.17 -29.47 12.01
N THR A 260 -21.58 -28.79 10.94
CA THR A 260 -22.64 -29.26 10.05
C THR A 260 -22.30 -30.61 9.42
N ALA A 261 -21.05 -30.81 8.96
CA ALA A 261 -20.60 -32.08 8.41
C ALA A 261 -20.61 -33.21 9.46
N ILE A 262 -20.19 -32.92 10.69
CA ILE A 262 -20.24 -33.87 11.82
C ILE A 262 -21.69 -34.24 12.15
N GLU A 263 -22.62 -33.28 12.20
CA GLU A 263 -24.04 -33.55 12.44
C GLU A 263 -24.66 -34.42 11.33
N ARG A 264 -24.34 -34.14 10.07
CA ARG A 264 -24.77 -34.98 8.94
C ARG A 264 -24.18 -36.39 9.03
N TYR A 265 -22.91 -36.51 9.37
CA TYR A 265 -22.27 -37.80 9.63
C TYR A 265 -23.04 -38.59 10.71
N GLU A 266 -23.38 -37.95 11.84
CA GLU A 266 -24.10 -38.56 12.95
C GLU A 266 -25.50 -39.03 12.55
N HIS A 267 -26.16 -38.30 11.66
CA HIS A 267 -27.46 -38.69 11.11
C HIS A 267 -27.31 -39.86 10.12
N LEU A 268 -26.37 -39.76 9.17
CA LEU A 268 -26.19 -40.74 8.09
C LEU A 268 -25.68 -42.09 8.60
N ARG A 269 -24.83 -42.12 9.63
CA ARG A 269 -24.18 -43.37 10.08
C ARG A 269 -25.18 -44.46 10.51
N LYS A 270 -26.38 -44.07 10.95
CA LYS A 270 -27.43 -45.02 11.37
C LYS A 270 -28.03 -45.80 10.20
N PHE A 271 -28.01 -45.22 9.01
CA PHE A 271 -28.72 -45.75 7.83
C PHE A 271 -27.77 -46.09 6.68
N MET A 272 -26.65 -45.35 6.56
CA MET A 272 -25.69 -45.43 5.47
C MET A 272 -24.25 -45.19 5.98
N PRO A 273 -23.62 -46.16 6.66
CA PRO A 273 -22.29 -46.00 7.27
C PRO A 273 -21.17 -45.61 6.29
N ALA A 274 -21.16 -46.20 5.09
CA ALA A 274 -20.16 -45.88 4.07
C ALA A 274 -20.24 -44.40 3.64
N ARG A 275 -21.46 -43.93 3.32
CA ARG A 275 -21.71 -42.54 2.94
C ARG A 275 -21.38 -41.56 4.07
N ALA A 276 -21.60 -41.95 5.32
CA ALA A 276 -21.23 -41.12 6.47
C ALA A 276 -19.70 -40.88 6.49
N ARG A 277 -18.89 -41.93 6.34
CA ARG A 277 -17.42 -41.80 6.29
C ARG A 277 -16.95 -40.88 5.17
N ASP A 278 -17.54 -41.04 3.98
CA ASP A 278 -17.22 -40.22 2.82
C ASP A 278 -17.45 -38.72 3.07
N GLU A 279 -18.47 -38.35 3.86
CA GLU A 279 -18.76 -36.95 4.20
C GLU A 279 -17.59 -36.28 4.95
N LEU A 280 -17.06 -36.93 5.99
CA LEU A 280 -15.96 -36.36 6.79
C LEU A 280 -14.66 -36.26 5.98
N VAL A 281 -14.35 -37.30 5.19
CA VAL A 281 -13.15 -37.31 4.34
C VAL A 281 -13.25 -36.25 3.23
N THR A 282 -14.42 -36.09 2.62
CA THR A 282 -14.66 -35.07 1.60
C THR A 282 -14.52 -33.67 2.18
N THR A 283 -15.14 -33.42 3.34
CA THR A 283 -15.03 -32.14 4.06
C THR A 283 -13.57 -31.80 4.40
N ALA A 284 -12.79 -32.78 4.88
CA ALA A 284 -11.36 -32.58 5.18
C ALA A 284 -10.56 -32.18 3.92
N LYS A 285 -10.82 -32.83 2.78
CA LYS A 285 -10.19 -32.48 1.48
C LYS A 285 -10.58 -31.08 1.03
N GLU A 286 -11.83 -30.68 1.17
CA GLU A 286 -12.31 -29.35 0.80
C GLU A 286 -11.67 -28.25 1.66
N ILE A 287 -11.52 -28.48 2.97
CA ILE A 287 -10.78 -27.57 3.85
C ILE A 287 -9.33 -27.47 3.43
N GLN A 288 -8.68 -28.57 3.03
CA GLN A 288 -7.31 -28.53 2.53
C GLN A 288 -7.16 -27.67 1.27
N VAL A 289 -8.13 -27.73 0.34
CA VAL A 289 -8.16 -26.87 -0.85
C VAL A 289 -8.30 -25.40 -0.46
N ILE A 290 -9.18 -25.10 0.48
CA ILE A 290 -9.43 -23.74 0.95
C ILE A 290 -8.26 -23.17 1.75
N SER A 291 -7.58 -23.97 2.58
CA SER A 291 -6.36 -23.56 3.28
C SER A 291 -5.29 -23.05 2.30
N LYS A 292 -5.19 -23.63 1.11
CA LYS A 292 -4.26 -23.17 0.07
C LYS A 292 -4.70 -21.84 -0.55
N ALA A 293 -6.01 -21.63 -0.72
CA ALA A 293 -6.57 -20.40 -1.27
C ALA A 293 -6.52 -19.23 -0.27
N SER A 294 -6.57 -19.52 1.04
CA SER A 294 -6.49 -18.54 2.14
C SER A 294 -5.13 -18.59 2.87
N ALA A 295 -4.07 -19.04 2.21
CA ALA A 295 -2.76 -19.30 2.84
C ALA A 295 -2.18 -18.08 3.58
N ASP A 296 -2.50 -16.87 3.13
CA ASP A 296 -2.03 -15.62 3.73
C ASP A 296 -2.80 -15.22 5.00
N ARG A 297 -3.95 -15.84 5.29
CA ARG A 297 -4.85 -15.43 6.39
C ARG A 297 -5.04 -16.48 7.48
N VAL A 298 -5.32 -17.74 7.14
CA VAL A 298 -5.72 -18.73 8.16
C VAL A 298 -5.31 -20.18 7.83
N PRO A 299 -4.61 -20.89 8.74
CA PRO A 299 -4.24 -22.29 8.55
C PRO A 299 -5.31 -23.36 8.90
N PHE A 300 -6.54 -22.98 9.28
CA PHE A 300 -7.70 -23.85 9.67
C PHE A 300 -7.39 -25.10 10.53
N GLN A 301 -6.29 -25.11 11.28
CA GLN A 301 -5.79 -26.31 11.98
C GLN A 301 -6.77 -26.88 13.00
N ALA A 302 -7.44 -26.03 13.78
CA ALA A 302 -8.40 -26.47 14.80
C ALA A 302 -9.61 -27.22 14.20
N ALA A 303 -10.15 -26.71 13.09
CA ALA A 303 -11.28 -27.34 12.40
C ALA A 303 -10.89 -28.70 11.80
N ARG A 304 -9.66 -28.80 11.27
CA ARG A 304 -9.09 -30.04 10.75
C ARG A 304 -8.86 -31.08 11.83
N GLN A 305 -8.30 -30.67 12.97
CA GLN A 305 -8.13 -31.52 14.15
C GLN A 305 -9.47 -32.07 14.64
N LYS A 306 -10.51 -31.22 14.71
CA LYS A 306 -11.86 -31.60 15.12
C LYS A 306 -12.49 -32.67 14.21
N LEU A 307 -12.33 -32.55 12.90
CA LEU A 307 -12.76 -33.58 11.94
C LEU A 307 -12.00 -34.89 12.14
N PHE A 308 -10.67 -34.81 12.27
CA PHE A 308 -9.82 -35.98 12.48
C PHE A 308 -10.18 -36.71 13.78
N ASP A 309 -10.29 -36.01 14.90
CA ASP A 309 -10.62 -36.60 16.20
C ASP A 309 -12.00 -37.25 16.19
N THR A 310 -12.97 -36.62 15.53
CA THR A 310 -14.32 -37.18 15.36
C THR A 310 -14.27 -38.48 14.56
N ALA A 311 -13.57 -38.49 13.42
CA ALA A 311 -13.43 -39.66 12.58
C ALA A 311 -12.67 -40.79 13.30
N LEU A 312 -11.61 -40.46 14.03
CA LEU A 312 -10.81 -41.41 14.79
C LEU A 312 -11.59 -42.02 15.96
N ALA A 313 -12.27 -41.21 16.76
CA ALA A 313 -13.09 -41.68 17.89
C ALA A 313 -14.19 -42.65 17.42
N ARG A 314 -14.81 -42.36 16.26
CA ARG A 314 -15.83 -43.22 15.68
C ARG A 314 -15.26 -44.52 15.11
N THR A 315 -14.13 -44.44 14.43
CA THR A 315 -13.42 -45.63 13.92
C THR A 315 -12.99 -46.53 15.07
N ARG A 316 -12.48 -45.97 16.17
CA ARG A 316 -12.15 -46.73 17.38
C ARG A 316 -13.34 -47.47 17.95
N ALA A 317 -14.51 -46.84 18.04
CA ALA A 317 -15.73 -47.48 18.52
C ALA A 317 -16.17 -48.65 17.63
N GLU A 318 -16.08 -48.51 16.31
CA GLU A 318 -16.41 -49.58 15.36
C GLU A 318 -15.42 -50.74 15.40
N VAL A 319 -14.12 -50.43 15.47
CA VAL A 319 -13.06 -51.41 15.69
C VAL A 319 -13.31 -52.20 16.98
N TRP A 320 -13.68 -51.52 18.07
CA TRP A 320 -13.99 -52.17 19.35
C TRP A 320 -15.18 -53.12 19.24
N ALA A 321 -16.26 -52.70 18.57
CA ALA A 321 -17.41 -53.56 18.35
C ALA A 321 -17.05 -54.84 17.56
N PHE A 322 -16.17 -54.73 16.55
CA PHE A 322 -15.69 -55.91 15.83
C PHE A 322 -14.82 -56.81 16.72
N ILE A 323 -13.93 -56.24 17.53
CA ILE A 323 -13.10 -56.99 18.49
C ILE A 323 -13.98 -57.74 19.50
N GLU A 324 -14.98 -57.09 20.09
CA GLU A 324 -15.93 -57.70 21.03
C GLU A 324 -16.73 -58.85 20.40
N SER A 325 -17.03 -58.76 19.11
CA SER A 325 -17.69 -59.83 18.34
C SER A 325 -16.74 -60.94 17.84
N GLY A 326 -15.44 -60.85 18.14
CA GLY A 326 -14.41 -61.79 17.66
C GLY A 326 -14.03 -61.65 16.18
N ALA A 327 -14.49 -60.59 15.51
CA ALA A 327 -14.26 -60.34 14.09
C ALA A 327 -12.96 -59.54 13.84
N TYR A 328 -11.82 -60.06 14.28
CA TYR A 328 -10.53 -59.36 14.28
C TYR A 328 -10.05 -58.90 12.89
N ASP A 329 -10.25 -59.70 11.85
CA ASP A 329 -9.88 -59.31 10.47
C ASP A 329 -10.66 -58.09 9.98
N ARG A 330 -11.94 -57.99 10.36
CA ARG A 330 -12.77 -56.82 10.02
C ARG A 330 -12.31 -55.60 10.80
N ALA A 331 -11.99 -55.75 12.08
CA ALA A 331 -11.42 -54.69 12.90
C ALA A 331 -10.13 -54.13 12.27
N PHE A 332 -9.20 -55.01 11.86
CA PHE A 332 -7.99 -54.61 11.15
C PHE A 332 -8.28 -53.95 9.80
N GLY A 333 -9.22 -54.49 9.01
CA GLY A 333 -9.64 -53.91 7.74
C GLY A 333 -10.15 -52.47 7.87
N VAL A 334 -10.96 -52.20 8.90
CA VAL A 334 -11.47 -50.85 9.21
C VAL A 334 -10.33 -49.92 9.65
N ALA A 335 -9.48 -50.35 10.59
CA ALA A 335 -8.35 -49.55 11.06
C ALA A 335 -7.37 -49.21 9.92
N ARG A 336 -7.08 -50.17 9.05
CA ARG A 336 -6.22 -49.96 7.87
C ARG A 336 -6.82 -48.95 6.90
N THR A 337 -8.11 -49.07 6.59
CA THR A 337 -8.80 -48.17 5.65
C THR A 337 -8.78 -46.73 6.17
N HIS A 338 -9.14 -46.54 7.45
CA HIS A 338 -9.09 -45.23 8.09
C HIS A 338 -7.66 -44.63 8.09
N ALA A 339 -6.65 -45.45 8.41
CA ALA A 339 -5.26 -44.99 8.39
C ALA A 339 -4.81 -44.50 7.00
N VAL A 340 -5.27 -45.15 5.92
CA VAL A 340 -4.98 -44.71 4.54
C VAL A 340 -5.71 -43.39 4.23
N GLU A 341 -7.02 -43.33 4.46
CA GLU A 341 -7.86 -42.17 4.15
C GLU A 341 -7.41 -40.89 4.86
N TRP A 342 -6.96 -41.01 6.11
CA TRP A 342 -6.58 -39.87 6.95
C TRP A 342 -5.07 -39.64 7.04
N SER A 343 -4.25 -40.44 6.34
CA SER A 343 -2.78 -40.32 6.39
C SER A 343 -2.26 -38.93 6.01
N ALA A 344 -2.79 -38.36 4.93
CA ALA A 344 -2.41 -37.02 4.47
C ALA A 344 -2.80 -35.93 5.47
N GLU A 345 -3.96 -36.08 6.11
CA GLU A 345 -4.45 -35.15 7.12
C GLU A 345 -3.61 -35.21 8.40
N ALA A 346 -3.37 -36.43 8.90
CA ALA A 346 -2.53 -36.67 10.07
C ALA A 346 -1.11 -36.14 9.89
N SER A 347 -0.53 -36.27 8.69
CA SER A 347 0.78 -35.69 8.37
C SER A 347 0.81 -34.17 8.51
N ILE A 348 -0.32 -33.48 8.28
CA ILE A 348 -0.40 -32.02 8.39
C ILE A 348 -0.72 -31.59 9.83
N LEU A 349 -1.52 -32.38 10.56
CA LEU A 349 -1.83 -32.13 11.97
C LEU A 349 -0.63 -32.35 12.90
N GLY A 350 0.25 -33.29 12.55
CA GLY A 350 1.54 -33.49 13.21
C GLY A 350 1.83 -34.93 13.65
N PRO A 351 2.92 -35.13 14.41
CA PRO A 351 3.39 -36.47 14.77
C PRO A 351 2.40 -37.23 15.66
N GLU A 352 1.65 -36.55 16.53
CA GLU A 352 0.66 -37.18 17.41
C GLU A 352 -0.49 -37.81 16.63
N ALA A 353 -1.07 -37.09 15.67
CA ALA A 353 -2.12 -37.63 14.79
C ALA A 353 -1.59 -38.81 13.96
N THR A 354 -0.36 -38.71 13.47
CA THR A 354 0.30 -39.79 12.72
C THR A 354 0.51 -41.04 13.58
N GLN A 355 0.96 -40.86 14.83
CA GLN A 355 1.15 -41.94 15.79
C GLN A 355 -0.17 -42.61 16.13
N ASN A 356 -1.23 -41.83 16.39
CA ASN A 356 -2.57 -42.34 16.67
C ASN A 356 -3.11 -43.28 15.58
N LEU A 357 -2.89 -42.94 14.29
CA LEU A 357 -3.26 -43.81 13.17
C LEU A 357 -2.43 -45.09 13.14
N SER A 358 -1.13 -44.98 13.37
CA SER A 358 -0.20 -46.11 13.39
C SER A 358 -0.54 -47.09 14.51
N ASP A 359 -0.74 -46.60 15.73
CA ASP A 359 -1.03 -47.42 16.92
C ASP A 359 -2.34 -48.19 16.76
N MET A 360 -3.39 -47.54 16.27
CA MET A 360 -4.67 -48.21 16.03
C MET A 360 -4.52 -49.31 14.97
N ARG A 361 -3.79 -49.04 13.88
CA ARG A 361 -3.58 -50.01 12.79
C ARG A 361 -2.75 -51.21 13.26
N GLU A 362 -1.60 -50.99 13.88
CA GLU A 362 -0.71 -52.07 14.32
C GLU A 362 -1.31 -52.87 15.49
N GLY A 363 -2.03 -52.21 16.40
CA GLY A 363 -2.77 -52.90 17.47
C GLY A 363 -3.80 -53.88 16.91
N CYS A 364 -4.60 -53.47 15.93
CA CYS A 364 -5.58 -54.37 15.28
C CYS A 364 -4.90 -55.48 14.47
N ARG A 365 -3.78 -55.18 13.81
CA ARG A 365 -2.98 -56.17 13.07
C ARG A 365 -2.47 -57.28 13.98
N TYR A 366 -1.95 -56.90 15.14
CA TYR A 366 -1.44 -57.83 16.14
C TYR A 366 -2.56 -58.76 16.64
N LEU A 367 -3.74 -58.21 16.95
CA LEU A 367 -4.90 -59.00 17.39
C LEU A 367 -5.39 -59.98 16.32
N ALA A 368 -5.47 -59.55 15.05
CA ALA A 368 -5.85 -60.42 13.94
C ALA A 368 -4.85 -61.60 13.77
N ALA A 369 -3.54 -61.31 13.78
CA ALA A 369 -2.50 -62.34 13.69
C ALA A 369 -2.48 -63.31 14.89
N MET A 370 -2.87 -62.84 16.08
CA MET A 370 -3.01 -63.71 17.25
C MET A 370 -4.24 -64.61 17.13
N ALA A 371 -5.37 -64.08 16.66
CA ALA A 371 -6.58 -64.86 16.47
C ALA A 371 -6.41 -65.97 15.42
N GLU A 372 -5.69 -65.70 14.32
CA GLU A 372 -5.34 -66.68 13.30
C GLU A 372 -4.53 -67.84 13.91
N LYS A 373 -3.49 -67.54 14.69
CA LYS A 373 -2.64 -68.54 15.36
C LYS A 373 -3.38 -69.38 16.41
N ILE A 374 -4.40 -68.82 17.06
CA ILE A 374 -5.22 -69.54 18.05
C ILE A 374 -6.28 -70.39 17.35
N GLY A 375 -6.82 -69.93 16.22
CA GLY A 375 -7.73 -70.69 15.36
C GLY A 375 -7.07 -71.91 14.71
N GLU A 376 -5.76 -71.82 14.45
CA GLU A 376 -4.89 -72.94 14.04
C GLU A 376 -4.42 -73.77 15.25
N LEU A 377 -5.35 -74.33 16.04
CA LEU A 377 -4.97 -75.44 16.94
C LEU A 377 -4.55 -76.63 16.07
N PRO A 378 -3.37 -77.25 16.31
CA PRO A 378 -2.93 -78.41 15.55
C PRO A 378 -3.96 -79.54 15.70
N ASP A 379 -4.37 -80.12 14.57
CA ASP A 379 -5.21 -81.32 14.51
C ASP A 379 -4.77 -82.30 15.61
N ALA A 380 -5.75 -82.69 16.43
CA ALA A 380 -5.55 -83.53 17.60
C ALA A 380 -4.55 -84.66 17.32
N ALA A 381 -3.50 -84.75 18.15
CA ALA A 381 -2.52 -85.81 18.03
C ALA A 381 -3.22 -87.18 17.91
N PRO A 382 -2.84 -88.04 16.94
CA PRO A 382 -3.52 -89.30 16.71
C PRO A 382 -3.50 -90.14 18.00
N PRO A 383 -4.62 -90.81 18.34
CA PRO A 383 -4.73 -91.54 19.60
C PRO A 383 -3.63 -92.59 19.72
N PRO A 384 -3.09 -92.82 20.94
CA PRO A 384 -1.97 -93.73 21.14
C PRO A 384 -2.35 -95.13 20.67
N ARG A 385 -1.52 -95.70 19.77
CA ARG A 385 -1.65 -97.09 19.32
C ARG A 385 -1.62 -98.02 20.53
N THR A 386 -2.72 -98.69 20.82
CA THR A 386 -2.74 -99.85 21.71
C THR A 386 -1.95 -100.97 21.04
N LYS A 387 -0.86 -101.41 21.68
CA LYS A 387 -0.09 -102.58 21.24
C LYS A 387 -0.90 -103.87 21.48
N PRO A 388 -0.78 -104.89 20.60
CA PRO A 388 -1.38 -106.21 20.80
C PRO A 388 -0.73 -106.98 21.95
#